data_AF-A0A7C4VDP0-F1
#
_entry.id   AF-A0A7C4VDP0-F1
#
_cell.length_a   1.000
_cell.length_b   1.000
_cell.length_c   1.000
_cell.angle_alpha   90.00
_cell.angle_beta   90.00
_cell.angle_gamma   90.00
#
_symmetry.space_group_name_H-M   'P 1'
#
loop_
_entity.id
_entity.type
_entity.pdbx_description
1 polymer ?
#
loop_
_entity_poly.entity_id
_entity_poly.type
_entity_poly.pdbx_seq_one_letter_code
_entity_poly.pdbx_strand_id
1 'polypeptide(L)'
;MPRKKYDNDKLKAEMVELRRRGYSYRQIAQKLGCSTFKVYELLSPRESPSARLKQAADLADRLDKLETRAKILEEHVTMLERKLAKLNVLETLQAEDLKLNAGLQQLETR
;
A
#
# COMPACT_ATOMS: atom_id res chain seq x y z
N MET A 1 -38.73 -7.85 27.44
CA MET A 1 -37.96 -8.04 26.19
C MET A 1 -36.49 -8.25 26.55
N PRO A 2 -35.86 -9.40 26.26
CA PRO A 2 -34.44 -9.64 26.55
C PRO A 2 -33.56 -8.69 25.71
N ARG A 3 -32.54 -8.06 26.32
CA ARG A 3 -31.57 -7.26 25.57
C ARG A 3 -30.66 -8.20 24.78
N LYS A 4 -30.75 -8.16 23.45
CA LYS A 4 -29.83 -8.89 22.56
C LYS A 4 -28.41 -8.36 22.83
N LYS A 5 -27.51 -9.22 23.32
CA LYS A 5 -26.11 -8.87 23.57
C LYS A 5 -25.36 -8.96 22.25
N TYR A 6 -25.01 -7.81 21.67
CA TYR A 6 -24.23 -7.75 20.44
C TYR A 6 -22.74 -7.86 20.76
N ASP A 7 -22.00 -8.51 19.87
CA ASP A 7 -20.56 -8.31 19.77
C ASP A 7 -20.34 -6.94 19.12
N ASN A 8 -20.12 -5.92 19.96
CA ASN A 8 -20.06 -4.54 19.51
C ASN A 8 -18.93 -4.29 18.50
N ASP A 9 -17.81 -5.04 18.55
CA ASP A 9 -16.67 -4.82 17.67
C ASP A 9 -16.93 -5.35 16.26
N LYS A 10 -17.47 -6.57 16.15
CA LYS A 10 -17.91 -7.11 14.85
C LYS A 10 -19.04 -6.30 14.25
N LEU A 11 -20.03 -5.94 15.09
CA LEU A 11 -21.16 -5.13 14.65
C LEU A 11 -20.70 -3.75 14.15
N LYS A 12 -19.76 -3.11 14.85
CA LYS A 12 -19.19 -1.82 14.44
C LYS A 12 -18.42 -1.93 13.12
N ALA A 13 -17.65 -2.99 12.92
CA ALA A 13 -16.94 -3.21 11.65
C ALA A 13 -17.91 -3.31 10.47
N GLU A 14 -18.98 -4.09 10.62
CA GLU A 14 -20.02 -4.23 9.59
C GLU A 14 -20.79 -2.91 9.35
N MET A 15 -21.10 -2.15 10.40
CA MET A 15 -21.72 -0.83 10.28
C MET A 15 -20.84 0.15 9.49
N VAL A 16 -19.53 0.17 9.77
CA VAL A 16 -18.57 1.03 9.06
C VAL A 16 -18.50 0.67 7.58
N GLU A 17 -18.46 -0.62 7.25
CA GLU A 17 -18.44 -1.07 5.86
C GLU A 17 -19.71 -0.72 5.10
N LEU A 18 -20.89 -0.93 5.70
CA LEU A 18 -22.15 -0.48 5.09
C LEU A 18 -22.20 1.05 4.95
N ARG A 19 -21.65 1.78 5.91
CA ARG A 19 -21.61 3.23 5.85
C ARG A 19 -20.69 3.73 4.72
N ARG A 20 -19.54 3.10 4.51
CA ARG A 20 -18.64 3.36 3.37
C ARG A 20 -19.32 3.11 2.02
N ARG A 21 -20.20 2.12 1.95
CA ARG A 21 -21.01 1.81 0.75
C ARG A 21 -22.19 2.77 0.54
N GLY A 22 -22.36 3.79 1.38
CA GLY A 22 -23.38 4.82 1.22
C GLY A 22 -24.75 4.51 1.86
N TYR A 23 -24.87 3.43 2.64
CA TYR A 23 -26.12 3.15 3.34
C TYR A 23 -26.43 4.20 4.42
N SER A 24 -27.70 4.54 4.57
CA SER A 24 -28.21 5.38 5.66
C SER A 24 -28.29 4.61 6.97
N TYR A 25 -28.31 5.31 8.11
CA TYR A 25 -28.40 4.65 9.44
C TYR A 25 -29.63 3.75 9.58
N ARG A 26 -30.76 4.13 8.97
CA ARG A 26 -31.98 3.32 8.96
C ARG A 26 -31.82 2.03 8.16
N GLN A 27 -31.18 2.11 6.99
CA GLN A 27 -30.91 0.92 6.17
C GLN A 27 -29.90 -0.01 6.86
N ILE A 28 -28.86 0.54 7.50
CA ILE A 28 -27.89 -0.24 8.28
C ILE A 28 -28.58 -0.95 9.44
N ALA A 29 -29.41 -0.25 10.20
CA ALA A 29 -30.19 -0.80 11.30
C ALA A 29 -31.07 -1.98 10.84
N GLN A 30 -31.78 -1.80 9.72
CA GLN A 30 -32.61 -2.86 9.12
C GLN A 30 -31.78 -4.07 8.68
N LYS A 31 -30.62 -3.84 8.04
CA LYS A 31 -29.76 -4.91 7.51
C LYS A 31 -29.11 -5.74 8.60
N LEU A 32 -28.72 -5.10 9.70
CA LEU A 32 -28.02 -5.73 10.83
C LEU A 32 -28.96 -6.15 11.96
N GLY A 33 -30.27 -5.91 11.82
CA GLY A 33 -31.27 -6.26 12.83
C GLY A 33 -31.02 -5.57 14.18
N CYS A 34 -30.58 -4.32 14.17
CA CYS A 34 -30.31 -3.50 15.36
C CYS A 34 -31.11 -2.19 15.32
N SER A 35 -31.11 -1.42 16.41
CA SER A 35 -31.80 -0.13 16.44
C SER A 35 -30.99 0.95 15.74
N THR A 36 -31.67 1.93 15.13
CA THR A 36 -31.03 3.13 14.55
C THR A 36 -30.20 3.88 15.58
N PHE A 37 -30.64 3.90 16.85
CA PHE A 37 -29.87 4.46 17.95
C PHE A 37 -28.53 3.75 18.14
N LYS A 38 -28.51 2.40 18.04
CA LYS A 38 -27.27 1.63 18.17
C LYS A 38 -26.29 1.94 17.03
N VAL A 39 -26.79 2.14 15.81
CA VAL A 39 -25.99 2.59 14.67
C VAL A 39 -25.41 3.99 14.93
N TYR A 40 -26.24 4.93 15.38
CA TYR A 40 -25.80 6.29 15.73
C TYR A 40 -24.72 6.26 16.81
N GLU A 41 -24.94 5.54 17.92
CA GLU A 41 -23.99 5.41 19.03
C GLU A 41 -22.60 4.93 18.55
N LEU A 42 -22.57 3.95 17.64
CA LEU A 42 -21.31 3.34 17.17
C LEU A 42 -20.60 4.13 16.06
N LEU A 43 -21.35 4.88 15.22
CA LEU A 43 -20.79 5.61 14.07
C LEU A 43 -20.58 7.11 14.34
N SER A 44 -21.44 7.76 15.13
CA SER A 44 -21.40 9.20 15.40
C SER A 44 -20.01 9.69 15.85
N PRO A 45 -19.28 9.00 16.76
CA PRO A 45 -17.95 9.44 17.17
C PRO A 45 -16.96 9.57 16.01
N ARG A 46 -17.04 8.69 14.99
CA ARG A 46 -16.19 8.73 13.79
C ARG A 46 -16.66 9.76 12.76
N GLU A 47 -17.95 10.08 12.76
CA GLU A 47 -18.55 11.00 11.79
C GLU A 47 -18.62 12.44 12.28
N SER A 48 -18.25 12.71 13.55
CA SER A 48 -18.16 14.08 14.07
C SER A 48 -17.17 14.93 13.25
N PRO A 49 -17.42 16.24 13.09
CA PRO A 49 -16.52 17.12 12.33
C PRO A 49 -15.06 17.05 12.81
N SER A 50 -14.85 17.03 14.13
CA SER A 50 -13.53 16.89 14.74
C SER A 50 -12.86 15.55 14.40
N ALA A 51 -13.60 14.44 14.45
CA ALA A 51 -13.06 13.13 14.10
C ALA A 51 -12.73 13.00 12.60
N ARG A 52 -13.52 13.63 11.73
CA ARG A 52 -13.23 13.71 10.29
C ARG A 52 -11.98 14.54 10.03
N LEU A 53 -11.84 15.68 10.71
CA LEU A 53 -10.66 16.54 10.60
C LEU A 53 -9.39 15.79 11.05
N LYS A 54 -9.46 15.08 12.17
CA LYS A 54 -8.36 14.23 12.65
C LYS A 54 -8.00 13.14 11.65
N GLN A 55 -8.99 12.45 11.07
CA GLN A 55 -8.74 11.44 10.03
C GLN A 55 -8.09 12.05 8.78
N ALA A 56 -8.51 13.25 8.37
CA ALA A 56 -7.92 13.95 7.25
C ALA A 56 -6.45 14.33 7.52
N ALA A 57 -6.15 14.84 8.72
CA ALA A 57 -4.79 15.14 9.14
C ALA A 57 -3.91 13.87 9.17
N ASP A 58 -4.41 12.79 9.79
CA ASP A 58 -3.69 11.51 9.83
C ASP A 58 -3.43 10.95 8.43
N LEU A 59 -4.35 11.17 7.47
CA LEU A 59 -4.17 10.77 6.07
C LEU A 59 -3.14 11.64 5.36
N ALA A 60 -3.12 12.94 5.59
CA ALA A 60 -2.11 13.85 5.04
C ALA A 60 -0.70 13.44 5.50
N ASP A 61 -0.51 13.21 6.80
CA ASP A 61 0.77 12.74 7.36
C ASP A 61 1.25 11.41 6.74
N ARG A 62 0.31 10.53 6.41
CA ARG A 62 0.62 9.25 5.73
C ARG A 62 1.00 9.47 4.28
N LEU A 63 0.35 10.40 3.58
CA LEU A 63 0.70 10.75 2.20
C LEU A 63 2.10 11.33 2.13
N ASP A 64 2.47 12.24 3.03
CA ASP A 64 3.82 12.81 3.09
C ASP A 64 4.89 11.72 3.32
N LYS A 65 4.61 10.76 4.21
CA LYS A 65 5.49 9.61 4.45
C LYS A 65 5.59 8.68 3.24
N LEU A 66 4.52 8.52 2.47
CA LEU A 66 4.56 7.73 1.24
C LEU A 66 5.32 8.45 0.13
N GLU A 67 5.16 9.76 0.01
CA GLU A 67 5.88 10.57 -0.97
C GLU A 67 7.40 10.51 -0.74
N THR A 68 7.83 10.71 0.51
CA THR A 68 9.24 10.60 0.89
C THR A 68 9.81 9.21 0.60
N ARG A 69 9.07 8.14 0.90
CA ARG A 69 9.47 6.76 0.57
C ARG A 69 9.56 6.53 -0.94
N ALA A 70 8.63 7.08 -1.71
CA ALA A 70 8.64 6.97 -3.18
C ALA A 70 9.89 7.62 -3.78
N LYS A 71 10.25 8.83 -3.33
CA LYS A 71 11.48 9.52 -3.75
C LYS A 71 12.74 8.71 -3.47
N ILE A 72 12.85 8.12 -2.28
CA ILE A 72 13.99 7.26 -1.93
C ILE A 72 14.06 6.02 -2.85
N LEU A 73 12.92 5.42 -3.16
CA LEU A 73 12.88 4.28 -4.08
C LEU A 73 13.30 4.68 -5.50
N GLU A 74 12.87 5.84 -5.99
CA GLU A 74 13.31 6.38 -7.28
C GLU A 74 14.83 6.57 -7.31
N GLU A 75 15.41 7.16 -6.26
CA GLU A 75 16.86 7.30 -6.13
C GLU A 75 17.59 5.94 -6.14
N HIS A 76 17.06 4.95 -5.43
CA HIS A 76 17.62 3.60 -5.44
C HIS A 76 17.54 2.93 -6.83
N VAL A 77 16.43 3.08 -7.54
CA VAL A 77 16.27 2.55 -8.90
C VAL A 77 17.31 3.17 -9.83
N THR A 78 17.45 4.50 -9.84
CA THR A 78 18.46 5.16 -10.68
C THR A 78 19.87 4.72 -10.34
N MET A 79 20.19 4.46 -9.06
CA MET A 79 21.48 3.92 -8.67
C MET A 79 21.70 2.50 -9.20
N LEU A 80 20.68 1.64 -9.13
CA LEU A 80 20.75 0.27 -9.63
C LEU A 80 20.92 0.24 -11.15
N GLU A 81 20.20 1.08 -11.89
CA GLU A 81 20.36 1.22 -13.34
C GLU A 81 21.80 1.59 -13.72
N ARG A 82 22.42 2.54 -13.00
CA ARG A 82 23.83 2.90 -13.21
C ARG A 82 24.78 1.73 -12.93
N LYS A 83 24.52 0.95 -11.87
CA LYS A 83 25.34 -0.23 -11.56
C LYS A 83 25.19 -1.31 -12.63
N LEU A 84 23.97 -1.56 -13.09
CA LEU A 84 23.67 -2.50 -14.17
C LEU A 84 24.40 -2.12 -15.45
N ALA A 85 24.37 -0.84 -15.84
CA ALA A 85 25.09 -0.35 -17.02
C ALA A 85 26.60 -0.65 -16.95
N LYS A 86 27.22 -0.48 -15.76
CA LYS A 86 28.64 -0.83 -15.56
C LYS A 86 28.91 -2.32 -15.70
N LEU A 87 28.03 -3.17 -15.15
CA LEU A 87 28.16 -4.63 -15.27
C LEU A 87 28.06 -5.08 -16.72
N ASN A 88 27.14 -4.52 -17.51
CA ASN A 88 27.01 -4.84 -18.93
C ASN A 88 28.29 -4.54 -19.73
N VAL A 89 28.98 -3.43 -19.40
CA VAL A 89 30.28 -3.12 -20.03
C VAL A 89 31.32 -4.18 -19.69
N LEU A 90 31.37 -4.66 -18.45
CA LEU A 90 32.30 -5.72 -18.06
C LEU A 90 32.00 -7.03 -18.80
N GLU A 91 30.72 -7.39 -18.98
CA GLU A 91 30.33 -8.56 -19.77
C GLU A 91 30.80 -8.45 -21.23
N THR A 92 30.69 -7.26 -21.83
CA THR A 92 31.18 -7.05 -23.21
C THR A 92 32.69 -7.19 -23.33
N LEU A 93 33.45 -6.62 -22.39
CA LEU A 93 34.92 -6.74 -22.37
C LEU A 93 35.36 -8.18 -22.17
N GLN A 94 34.69 -8.92 -21.28
CA GLN A 94 34.95 -10.34 -21.07
C GLN A 94 34.71 -11.16 -22.34
N ALA A 95 33.67 -10.83 -23.12
CA ALA A 95 33.42 -11.48 -24.40
C ALA A 95 34.49 -11.18 -25.46
N GLU A 96 35.07 -9.97 -25.44
CA GLU A 96 36.19 -9.59 -26.32
C GLU A 96 37.49 -10.27 -25.93
N ASP A 97 37.83 -10.34 -24.64
CA ASP A 97 39.00 -11.06 -24.12
C ASP A 97 38.96 -12.55 -24.49
N LEU A 98 37.79 -13.19 -24.41
CA LEU A 98 37.60 -14.58 -24.82
C LEU A 98 37.88 -14.76 -26.33
N LYS A 99 37.44 -13.83 -27.18
CA LYS A 99 37.70 -13.88 -28.63
C LYS A 99 39.18 -13.70 -28.94
N LEU A 100 39.85 -12.74 -28.27
CA LEU A 100 41.27 -12.49 -28.43
C LEU A 100 42.10 -13.71 -28.00
N ASN A 101 41.80 -14.29 -26.84
CA ASN A 101 42.47 -15.50 -26.36
C ASN A 101 42.29 -16.69 -27.32
N ALA A 102 41.09 -16.89 -27.88
CA ALA A 102 40.86 -17.93 -28.88
C ALA A 102 41.69 -17.70 -30.15
N GLY A 103 41.83 -16.45 -30.60
CA GLY A 103 42.68 -16.09 -31.74
C GLY A 103 44.17 -16.33 -31.48
N LEU A 104 44.66 -16.00 -30.29
CA LEU A 104 46.04 -16.26 -29.88
C LEU A 104 46.37 -17.76 -29.87
N GLN A 105 45.49 -18.59 -29.31
CA GLN A 105 45.66 -20.04 -29.31
C GLN A 105 45.74 -20.62 -30.74
N GLN A 106 44.97 -20.09 -31.68
CA GLN A 106 45.04 -20.52 -33.09
C GLN A 106 46.38 -20.17 -33.75
N LEU A 107 47.01 -19.06 -33.37
CA LEU A 107 48.32 -18.63 -33.88
C LEU A 107 49.47 -19.45 -33.27
N GLU A 108 49.36 -19.85 -32.01
CA GLU A 108 50.37 -20.71 -31.33
C GLU A 108 50.38 -22.15 -31.84
N THR A 109 49.28 -22.62 -32.44
CA THR A 109 49.17 -23.98 -33.02
C THR A 109 49.60 -24.09 -34.49
N ARG A 110 50.09 -23.00 -35.11
CA ARG A 110 50.62 -22.95 -36.47
C ARG A 110 52.14 -22.87 -36.48
#